data_AF-A0A4R8DA35-F1
#
_entry.id   AF-A0A4R8DA35-F1
#
_cell.length_a   1.000
_cell.length_b   1.000
_cell.length_c   1.000
_cell.angle_alpha   90.00
_cell.angle_beta   90.00
_cell.angle_gamma   90.00
#
_symmetry.space_group_name_H-M   'P 1'
#
loop_
_entity.id
_entity.type
_entity.pdbx_description
1 polymer ?
#
loop_
_entity_poly.entity_id
_entity_poly.type
_entity_poly.pdbx_seq_one_letter_code
_entity_poly.pdbx_strand_id
1 'polypeptide(L)'
;MSSEGIPESLIWATRGRSWGFRFLLNGGRSDPLLDYERSFAGLEDEPATWRRAAGKVALRFPDPLGRKDAAGRVIPHEFVVSGDVAKEIESVEDGLQQIWPLVAGAYARVWDAEGPPSVGDLGFPTQNLP
;
A
#
# COMPACT_ATOMS: atom_id res chain seq x y z
N MET A 1 -1.48 -22.57 -5.35
CA MET A 1 -0.11 -22.29 -5.82
C MET A 1 0.16 -20.85 -5.48
N SER A 2 0.77 -20.64 -4.32
CA SER A 2 0.95 -19.33 -3.69
C SER A 2 2.16 -18.66 -4.33
N SER A 3 1.92 -17.68 -5.19
CA SER A 3 3.00 -16.87 -5.75
C SER A 3 3.46 -15.86 -4.69
N GLU A 4 4.48 -16.25 -3.91
CA GLU A 4 5.26 -15.38 -3.02
C GLU A 4 6.16 -14.44 -3.85
N GLY A 5 5.55 -13.57 -4.64
CA GLY A 5 6.21 -12.46 -5.35
C GLY A 5 5.59 -11.14 -4.95
N ILE A 6 6.27 -10.03 -5.27
CA ILE A 6 5.70 -8.68 -5.15
C ILE A 6 4.25 -8.71 -5.67
N PRO A 7 3.24 -8.26 -4.91
CA PRO A 7 1.87 -8.35 -5.39
C PRO A 7 1.69 -7.46 -6.62
N GLU A 8 1.74 -8.05 -7.82
CA GLU A 8 1.54 -7.33 -9.10
C GLU A 8 0.15 -6.69 -9.18
N SER A 9 -0.76 -7.08 -8.30
CA SER A 9 -2.11 -6.53 -8.16
C SER A 9 -2.22 -5.37 -7.17
N LEU A 10 -1.13 -4.92 -6.53
CA LEU A 10 -1.14 -3.94 -5.45
C LEU A 10 -0.35 -2.68 -5.79
N ILE A 11 -1.06 -1.56 -5.88
CA ILE A 11 -0.42 -0.24 -5.73
C ILE A 11 -0.45 0.09 -4.24
N TRP A 12 0.69 0.50 -3.70
CA TRP A 12 0.80 0.91 -2.31
C TRP A 12 1.51 2.24 -2.21
N ALA A 13 0.81 3.22 -1.67
CA ALA A 13 1.31 4.55 -1.39
C ALA A 13 1.26 4.81 0.12
N THR A 14 2.35 5.36 0.66
CA THR A 14 2.45 5.73 2.07
C THR A 14 3.62 6.70 2.24
N ARG A 15 3.99 6.98 3.49
CA ARG A 15 5.11 7.86 3.81
C ARG A 15 5.96 7.25 4.92
N GLY A 16 7.21 7.66 5.02
CA GLY A 16 8.05 7.33 6.15
C GLY A 16 8.02 8.40 7.23
N ARG A 17 8.86 8.18 8.24
CA ARG A 17 9.18 9.20 9.22
C ARG A 17 9.80 10.44 8.55
N SER A 18 10.77 10.21 7.67
CA SER A 18 11.63 11.26 7.10
C SER A 18 11.49 11.45 5.58
N TRP A 19 10.89 10.52 4.83
CA TRP A 19 10.93 10.52 3.36
C TRP A 19 9.66 10.91 2.60
N GLY A 20 8.64 11.44 3.30
CA GLY A 20 7.42 11.97 2.66
C GLY A 20 6.60 10.91 1.91
N PHE A 21 5.57 11.33 1.17
CA PHE A 21 4.65 10.39 0.49
C PHE A 21 5.25 9.81 -0.80
N ARG A 22 5.19 8.50 -0.98
CA ARG A 22 5.77 7.74 -2.10
C ARG A 22 4.95 6.50 -2.42
N PHE A 23 5.00 6.07 -3.69
CA PHE A 23 4.61 4.72 -4.07
C PHE A 23 5.73 3.75 -3.72
N LEU A 24 5.44 2.81 -2.82
CA LEU A 24 6.35 1.71 -2.50
C LEU A 24 6.13 0.51 -3.42
N LEU A 25 4.88 0.30 -3.88
CA LEU A 25 4.53 -0.67 -4.91
C LEU A 25 3.68 0.01 -5.99
N ASN A 26 3.92 -0.37 -7.25
CA ASN A 26 3.27 0.22 -8.43
C ASN A 26 2.28 -0.73 -9.12
N GLY A 27 2.03 -1.93 -8.57
CA GLY A 27 1.17 -2.93 -9.19
C GLY A 27 1.60 -3.34 -10.60
N GLY A 28 2.92 -3.40 -10.85
CA GLY A 28 3.49 -3.74 -12.17
C GLY A 28 3.27 -2.68 -13.25
N ARG A 29 2.82 -1.47 -12.89
CA ARG A 29 2.51 -0.39 -13.84
C ARG A 29 3.68 0.57 -13.98
N SER A 30 3.87 1.07 -15.20
CA SER A 30 4.80 2.17 -15.48
C SER A 30 4.33 3.49 -14.85
N ASP A 31 3.02 3.67 -14.70
CA ASP A 31 2.41 4.84 -14.07
C ASP A 31 1.28 4.42 -13.10
N PRO A 32 1.57 4.29 -11.79
CA PRO A 32 0.56 3.98 -10.79
C PRO A 32 -0.30 5.19 -10.38
N LEU A 33 0.10 6.43 -10.73
CA LEU A 33 -0.56 7.65 -10.26
C LEU A 33 -1.99 7.76 -10.80
N LEU A 34 -2.18 7.50 -12.10
CA LEU A 34 -3.50 7.59 -12.72
C LEU A 34 -4.54 6.67 -12.07
N ASP A 35 -4.13 5.44 -11.74
CA ASP A 35 -4.99 4.46 -11.10
C ASP A 35 -5.26 4.81 -9.63
N TYR A 36 -4.25 5.34 -8.95
CA TYR A 36 -4.37 5.85 -7.60
C TYR A 36 -5.36 7.02 -7.52
N GLU A 37 -5.18 8.07 -8.33
CA GLU A 37 -6.03 9.26 -8.32
C GLU A 37 -7.48 8.92 -8.63
N ARG A 38 -7.73 8.08 -9.64
CA ARG A 38 -9.08 7.60 -9.97
C ARG A 38 -9.72 6.84 -8.81
N SER A 39 -8.93 6.05 -8.09
CA SER A 39 -9.40 5.21 -6.99
C SER A 39 -9.68 6.03 -5.73
N PHE A 40 -8.96 7.13 -5.51
CA PHE A 40 -9.07 8.00 -4.32
C PHE A 40 -9.81 9.33 -4.56
N ALA A 41 -10.23 9.64 -5.79
CA ALA A 41 -10.96 10.87 -6.10
C ALA A 41 -12.16 11.09 -5.17
N GLY A 42 -12.20 12.23 -4.47
CA GLY A 42 -13.25 12.59 -3.51
C GLY A 42 -13.20 11.87 -2.16
N LEU A 43 -12.06 11.26 -1.79
CA LEU A 43 -11.85 10.59 -0.50
C LEU A 43 -10.71 11.23 0.32
N GLU A 44 -10.40 12.51 0.09
CA GLU A 44 -9.15 13.14 0.56
C GLU A 44 -9.07 13.25 2.10
N ASP A 45 -10.20 13.47 2.77
CA ASP A 45 -10.24 13.80 4.21
C ASP A 45 -10.50 12.60 5.15
N GLU A 46 -10.86 11.43 4.61
CA GLU A 46 -11.27 10.29 5.43
C GLU A 46 -10.06 9.50 5.97
N PRO A 47 -9.90 9.33 7.30
CA PRO A 47 -8.73 8.64 7.87
C PRO A 47 -8.68 7.14 7.56
N ALA A 48 -9.84 6.54 7.29
CA ALA A 48 -9.99 5.17 6.85
C ALA A 48 -11.02 5.11 5.72
N THR A 49 -10.79 4.27 4.73
CA THR A 49 -11.68 4.20 3.58
C THR A 49 -11.65 2.82 2.96
N TRP A 50 -12.83 2.35 2.57
CA TRP A 50 -12.99 1.24 1.64
C TRP A 50 -13.93 1.71 0.54
N ARG A 51 -13.49 1.62 -0.71
CA ARG A 51 -14.33 1.92 -1.87
C ARG A 51 -14.03 0.98 -3.01
N ARG A 52 -15.06 0.28 -3.48
CA ARG A 52 -14.99 -0.53 -4.69
C ARG A 52 -15.41 0.29 -5.91
N ALA A 53 -14.57 0.34 -6.94
CA ALA A 53 -14.87 0.99 -8.21
C ALA A 53 -14.11 0.33 -9.36
N ALA A 54 -14.77 0.13 -10.51
CA ALA A 54 -14.15 -0.40 -11.74
C ALA A 54 -13.31 -1.70 -11.54
N GLY A 55 -13.78 -2.61 -10.67
CA GLY A 55 -13.07 -3.87 -10.38
C GLY A 55 -11.84 -3.73 -9.47
N LYS A 56 -11.63 -2.55 -8.87
CA LYS A 56 -10.57 -2.28 -7.91
C LYS A 56 -11.16 -1.89 -6.55
N VAL A 57 -10.35 -2.00 -5.51
CA VAL A 57 -10.65 -1.50 -4.17
C VAL A 57 -9.62 -0.44 -3.80
N ALA A 58 -10.11 0.77 -3.54
CA ALA A 58 -9.35 1.80 -2.84
C ALA A 58 -9.48 1.55 -1.34
N LEU A 59 -8.35 1.35 -0.67
CA LEU A 59 -8.29 1.00 0.73
C LEU A 59 -7.34 1.95 1.45
N ARG A 60 -7.81 2.59 2.51
CA ARG A 60 -6.99 3.41 3.40
C ARG A 60 -7.22 2.99 4.83
N PHE A 61 -6.15 2.91 5.60
CA PHE A 61 -6.20 2.80 7.05
C PHE A 61 -4.95 3.44 7.69
N PRO A 62 -5.05 3.94 8.93
CA PRO A 62 -3.88 4.40 9.68
C PRO A 62 -2.92 3.23 9.97
N ASP A 63 -1.62 3.50 10.11
CA ASP A 63 -0.61 2.49 10.47
C ASP A 63 -1.08 1.71 11.71
N PRO A 64 -1.24 0.37 11.61
CA PRO A 64 -1.80 -0.44 12.70
C PRO A 64 -0.97 -0.44 13.98
N LEU A 65 0.30 -0.06 13.91
CA LEU A 65 1.19 0.08 15.07
C LEU A 65 1.31 1.54 15.54
N GLY A 66 0.51 2.45 14.96
CA GLY A 66 0.48 3.86 15.30
C GLY A 66 1.76 4.61 14.96
N ARG A 67 2.55 4.12 13.99
CA ARG A 67 3.78 4.80 13.55
C ARG A 67 3.48 6.19 13.01
N LYS A 68 4.37 7.13 13.30
CA LYS A 68 4.19 8.54 13.00
C LYS A 68 5.25 9.08 12.06
N ASP A 69 4.87 10.12 11.31
CA ASP A 69 5.84 10.93 10.57
C ASP A 69 6.62 11.88 11.50
N ALA A 70 7.61 12.60 10.97
CA ALA A 70 8.38 13.59 11.73
C ALA A 70 7.52 14.71 12.34
N ALA A 71 6.32 14.97 11.81
CA ALA A 71 5.37 15.94 12.34
C ALA A 71 4.46 15.36 13.45
N GLY A 72 4.62 14.08 13.80
CA GLY A 72 3.84 13.41 14.82
C GLY A 72 2.46 12.91 14.37
N ARG A 73 2.16 12.95 13.07
CA ARG A 73 0.89 12.44 12.50
C ARG A 73 0.99 10.94 12.29
N VAL A 74 -0.07 10.21 12.62
CA VAL A 74 -0.16 8.77 12.30
C VAL A 74 -0.13 8.61 10.77
N ILE A 75 0.71 7.70 10.31
CA ILE A 75 0.93 7.51 8.88
C ILE A 75 -0.26 6.75 8.27
N PRO A 76 -0.87 7.24 7.18
CA PRO A 76 -1.83 6.45 6.42
C PRO A 76 -1.12 5.45 5.52
N HIS A 77 -1.71 4.28 5.36
CA HIS A 77 -1.40 3.36 4.27
C HIS A 77 -2.54 3.37 3.27
N GLU A 78 -2.20 3.60 2.01
CA GLU A 78 -3.17 3.70 0.93
C GLU A 78 -2.86 2.66 -0.14
N PHE A 79 -3.87 1.87 -0.48
CA PHE A 79 -3.75 0.77 -1.40
C PHE A 79 -4.79 0.91 -2.50
N VAL A 80 -4.37 0.58 -3.72
CA VAL A 80 -5.29 0.20 -4.78
C VAL A 80 -5.09 -1.28 -5.06
N VAL A 81 -6.08 -2.07 -4.68
CA VAL A 81 -6.07 -3.52 -4.84
C VAL A 81 -6.85 -3.89 -6.09
N SER A 82 -6.28 -4.75 -6.93
CA SER A 82 -6.90 -5.27 -8.15
C SER A 82 -6.96 -6.81 -8.13
N GLY A 83 -7.66 -7.42 -9.09
CA GLY A 83 -7.71 -8.87 -9.25
C GLY A 83 -8.59 -9.58 -8.22
N ASP A 84 -8.31 -10.85 -7.95
CA ASP A 84 -9.17 -11.68 -7.10
C ASP A 84 -9.15 -11.24 -5.63
N VAL A 85 -8.00 -10.80 -5.11
CA VAL A 85 -7.89 -10.23 -3.75
C VAL A 85 -8.83 -9.05 -3.57
N ALA A 86 -9.01 -8.21 -4.60
CA ALA A 86 -9.94 -7.09 -4.51
C ALA A 86 -11.39 -7.56 -4.29
N LYS A 87 -11.79 -8.74 -4.81
CA LYS A 87 -13.16 -9.27 -4.67
C LYS A 87 -13.46 -9.70 -3.24
N GLU A 88 -12.44 -10.13 -2.49
CA GLU A 88 -12.56 -10.64 -1.12
C GLU A 88 -12.53 -9.56 -0.04
N ILE A 89 -12.17 -8.32 -0.40
CA ILE A 89 -12.13 -7.19 0.54
C ILE A 89 -13.48 -6.45 0.51
N GLU A 90 -14.30 -6.61 1.55
CA GLU A 90 -15.64 -5.99 1.64
C GLU A 90 -15.69 -4.84 2.66
N SER A 91 -14.62 -4.61 3.41
CA SER A 91 -14.52 -3.57 4.43
C SER A 91 -13.08 -3.09 4.62
N VAL A 92 -12.91 -2.06 5.48
CA VAL A 92 -11.57 -1.63 5.92
C VAL A 92 -10.92 -2.74 6.75
N GLU A 93 -11.70 -3.40 7.60
CA GLU A 93 -11.26 -4.49 8.46
C GLU A 93 -10.76 -5.68 7.65
N ASP A 94 -11.48 -6.10 6.61
CA ASP A 94 -11.05 -7.15 5.69
C ASP A 94 -9.74 -6.78 5.00
N GLY A 95 -9.68 -5.53 4.52
CA GLY A 95 -8.50 -5.01 3.87
C GLY A 95 -7.28 -5.00 4.80
N LEU A 96 -7.47 -4.62 6.06
CA LEU A 96 -6.42 -4.66 7.07
C LEU A 96 -5.99 -6.10 7.37
N GLN A 97 -6.92 -7.05 7.52
CA GLN A 97 -6.60 -8.45 7.78
C GLN A 97 -5.90 -9.14 6.60
N GLN A 98 -6.23 -8.77 5.36
CA GLN A 98 -5.70 -9.43 4.17
C GLN A 98 -4.44 -8.75 3.62
N ILE A 99 -4.39 -7.41 3.59
CA ILE A 99 -3.31 -6.65 2.95
C ILE A 99 -2.16 -6.36 3.92
N TRP A 100 -2.45 -5.99 5.17
CA TRP A 100 -1.40 -5.59 6.10
C TRP A 100 -0.34 -6.68 6.34
N PRO A 101 -0.70 -7.97 6.55
CA PRO A 101 0.30 -9.03 6.74
C PRO A 101 1.29 -9.17 5.58
N LEU A 102 0.90 -8.79 4.36
CA LEU A 102 1.75 -8.87 3.16
C LEU A 102 2.83 -7.79 3.16
N VAL A 103 2.56 -6.61 3.73
CA VAL A 103 3.44 -5.43 3.64
C VAL A 103 4.06 -5.01 4.97
N ALA A 104 3.55 -5.48 6.10
CA ALA A 104 3.98 -5.06 7.44
C ALA A 104 5.49 -5.24 7.66
N GLY A 105 6.03 -6.39 7.24
CA GLY A 105 7.45 -6.70 7.34
C GLY A 105 8.31 -5.80 6.45
N ALA A 106 7.87 -5.54 5.22
CA ALA A 106 8.54 -4.62 4.30
C ALA A 106 8.55 -3.18 4.85
N TYR A 107 7.40 -2.71 5.34
CA TYR A 107 7.28 -1.37 5.89
C TYR A 107 8.15 -1.16 7.13
N ALA A 108 8.21 -2.17 8.02
CA ALA A 108 9.02 -2.11 9.23
C ALA A 108 10.51 -1.86 8.94
N ARG A 109 11.01 -2.29 7.77
CA ARG A 109 12.41 -2.07 7.34
C ARG A 109 12.66 -0.64 6.91
N VAL A 110 11.66 0.01 6.29
CA VAL A 110 11.87 1.28 5.58
C VAL A 110 11.25 2.49 6.26
N TRP A 111 10.33 2.32 7.22
CA TRP A 111 9.62 3.43 7.86
C TRP A 111 10.54 4.52 8.41
N ASP A 112 11.63 4.14 9.11
CA ASP A 112 12.58 5.06 9.74
C ASP A 112 13.83 5.33 8.87
N ALA A 113 13.79 4.98 7.58
CA ALA A 113 14.88 5.31 6.67
C ALA A 113 15.06 6.84 6.55
N GLU A 114 16.31 7.30 6.41
CA GLU A 114 16.61 8.73 6.28
C GLU A 114 16.13 9.32 4.96
N GLY A 115 16.03 8.50 3.91
CA GLY A 115 15.61 8.90 2.57
C GLY A 115 14.59 7.94 1.95
N PRO A 116 14.05 8.30 0.77
CA PRO A 116 13.06 7.47 0.08
C PRO A 116 13.61 6.07 -0.20
N PRO A 117 12.91 5.00 0.23
CA PRO A 117 13.36 3.64 -0.02
C PRO A 117 13.16 3.24 -1.49
N SER A 118 13.99 2.30 -1.95
CA SER A 118 13.82 1.58 -3.20
C SER A 118 12.96 0.32 -3.01
N VAL A 119 12.51 -0.29 -4.10
CA VAL A 119 11.81 -1.58 -4.05
C VAL A 119 12.69 -2.69 -3.44
N GLY A 120 14.01 -2.63 -3.63
CA GLY A 120 14.94 -3.60 -3.04
C GLY A 120 14.99 -3.53 -1.52
N ASP A 121 14.82 -2.34 -0.94
CA ASP A 121 14.85 -2.13 0.52
C ASP A 121 13.62 -2.73 1.22
N LEU A 122 12.52 -2.94 0.49
CA LEU A 122 11.30 -3.56 0.99
C LEU A 122 11.51 -5.05 1.32
N GLY A 123 12.55 -5.69 0.75
CA GLY A 123 12.90 -7.07 1.06
C GLY A 123 11.84 -8.09 0.65
N PHE A 124 11.02 -7.78 -0.36
CA PHE A 124 10.17 -8.77 -1.00
C PHE A 124 11.05 -9.79 -1.73
N PRO A 125 10.72 -11.10 -1.68
CA PRO A 125 11.43 -12.10 -2.46
C PRO A 125 11.39 -11.71 -3.95
N THR A 126 12.57 -11.47 -4.52
CA THR A 126 12.71 -11.19 -5.95
C THR A 126 12.50 -12.52 -6.67
N GLN A 127 11.40 -12.66 -7.41
CA GLN A 127 11.24 -13.80 -8.31
C GLN A 127 12.27 -13.63 -9.43
N ASN A 128 13.26 -14.52 -9.49
CA ASN A 128 14.09 -14.71 -10.68
C ASN A 128 13.14 -15.10 -11.82
N LEU A 129 12.85 -14.17 -12.73
CA LEU A 129 12.27 -14.51 -14.02
C LEU A 129 13.38 -15.17 -14.86
N PRO A 130 13.13 -16.35 -15.46
CA PRO A 130 14.05 -16.96 -16.43
C PRO A 130 14.17 -16.12 -17.71
#